data_AF-A0A4R3ME75-F1
#
_entry.id   AF-A0A4R3ME75-F1
#
_cell.length_a   1.000
_cell.length_b   1.000
_cell.length_c   1.000
_cell.angle_alpha   90.00
_cell.angle_beta   90.00
_cell.angle_gamma   90.00
#
_symmetry.space_group_name_H-M   'P 1'
#
loop_
_entity.id
_entity.type
_entity.pdbx_description
1 polymer ?
#
loop_
_entity_poly.entity_id
_entity_poly.type
_entity_poly.pdbx_seq_one_letter_code
_entity_poly.pdbx_strand_id
1 'polypeptide(L)' 'MMGTSPNTRRFHDLQASDDIGRTVSTKVTRGDVIAARYDRRDIVHGAPGVAAIAASASPLALMGANPAQAAGGRVA' A
#
# COMPACT_ATOMS: atom_id res chain seq x y z
N MET A 1 -41.11 5.06 11.19
CA MET A 1 -40.36 6.21 11.75
C MET A 1 -39.07 5.67 12.35
N MET A 2 -37.95 5.81 11.63
CA MET A 2 -36.64 5.21 12.00
C MET A 2 -36.01 6.06 13.12
N GLY A 3 -36.12 5.59 14.36
CA GLY A 3 -35.46 6.21 15.51
C GLY A 3 -33.95 6.01 15.41
N THR A 4 -33.22 7.04 15.01
CA THR A 4 -31.76 7.05 15.05
C THR A 4 -31.33 7.21 16.50
N SER A 5 -30.92 6.10 17.13
CA SER A 5 -30.30 6.10 18.44
C SER A 5 -29.15 7.12 18.48
N PRO A 6 -28.94 7.83 19.61
CA PRO A 6 -27.97 8.93 19.70
C PRO A 6 -26.53 8.54 19.31
N ASN A 7 -26.17 7.26 19.45
CA ASN A 7 -24.89 6.74 18.98
C ASN A 7 -24.74 6.74 17.45
N THR A 8 -25.80 6.44 16.69
CA THR A 8 -25.74 6.35 15.21
C THR A 8 -25.38 7.70 14.57
N ARG A 9 -25.86 8.83 15.14
CA ARG A 9 -25.48 10.16 14.64
C ARG A 9 -24.00 10.46 14.88
N ARG A 10 -23.49 10.18 16.09
CA ARG A 10 -22.07 10.37 16.41
C ARG A 10 -21.14 9.56 15.50
N PHE A 11 -21.51 8.32 15.15
CA PHE A 11 -20.74 7.51 14.21
C PHE A 11 -20.75 8.09 12.79
N HIS A 12 -21.89 8.59 12.32
CA HIS A 12 -22.00 9.24 11.03
C HIS A 12 -21.14 10.51 10.96
N ASP A 13 -21.16 11.32 12.01
CA ASP A 13 -20.36 12.56 12.09
C ASP A 13 -18.85 12.29 12.15
N LEU A 14 -18.44 11.22 12.85
CA LEU A 14 -17.04 10.80 12.91
C LEU A 14 -16.54 10.27 11.55
N GLN A 15 -17.34 9.44 10.86
CA GLN A 15 -16.98 8.96 9.52
C GLN A 15 -16.88 10.11 8.51
N ALA A 16 -17.78 11.09 8.58
CA ALA A 16 -17.71 12.27 7.71
C ALA A 16 -16.47 13.14 7.98
N SER A 17 -15.89 13.07 9.18
CA SER A 17 -14.70 13.83 9.57
C SER A 17 -13.39 13.03 9.47
N ASP A 18 -13.43 11.74 9.11
CA ASP A 18 -12.27 10.85 9.18
C ASP A 18 -11.16 11.26 8.19
N ASP A 19 -11.54 11.89 7.07
CA ASP A 19 -10.61 12.38 6.04
C ASP A 19 -10.04 13.78 6.36
N ILE A 20 -10.44 14.39 7.48
CA ILE A 20 -9.89 15.68 7.91
C ILE A 20 -8.60 15.44 8.69
N GLY A 21 -7.45 15.71 8.06
CA GLY A 21 -6.15 15.70 8.73
C GLY A 21 -6.07 16.75 9.84
N ARG A 22 -6.26 16.32 11.10
CA ARG A 22 -6.17 17.19 12.30
C ARG A 22 -4.75 17.39 12.82
N THR A 23 -3.76 16.80 12.16
CA THR A 23 -2.37 16.86 12.57
C THR A 23 -1.78 18.22 12.22
N VAL A 24 -1.49 19.04 13.24
CA VAL A 24 -0.88 20.39 13.14
C VAL A 24 0.62 20.39 12.77
N SER A 25 1.20 19.23 12.47
CA SER A 25 2.62 19.07 12.16
C SER A 25 2.86 19.18 10.66
N THR A 26 3.77 20.06 10.25
CA THR A 26 4.28 20.18 8.87
C THR A 26 5.22 19.05 8.45
N LYS A 27 5.46 18.07 9.33
CA LYS A 27 6.24 16.88 9.00
C LYS A 27 5.46 16.01 8.01
N VAL A 28 6.14 15.61 6.95
CA VAL A 28 5.68 14.61 5.98
C VAL A 28 5.12 13.40 6.74
N THR A 29 3.86 13.06 6.49
CA THR A 29 3.25 11.89 7.11
C THR A 29 3.82 10.63 6.47
N ARG A 30 3.74 9.49 7.18
CA ARG A 30 4.13 8.21 6.59
C ARG A 30 3.34 7.92 5.30
N GLY A 31 2.08 8.36 5.23
CA GLY A 31 1.24 8.27 4.04
C GLY A 31 1.79 9.07 2.86
N ASP A 32 2.29 10.28 3.11
CA ASP A 32 2.90 11.12 2.07
C ASP A 32 4.17 10.48 1.48
N VAL A 33 5.01 9.85 2.31
CA VAL A 33 6.19 9.10 1.84
C VAL A 33 5.77 7.91 0.97
N ILE A 34 4.72 7.20 1.36
CA ILE A 34 4.21 6.05 0.60
C ILE A 34 3.60 6.51 -0.72
N ALA A 35 2.75 7.55 -0.70
CA ALA A 35 2.12 8.10 -1.88
C ALA A 35 3.15 8.64 -2.89
N ALA A 36 4.21 9.30 -2.41
CA ALA A 36 5.31 9.76 -3.26
C ALA A 36 6.14 8.62 -3.88
N ARG A 37 6.19 7.45 -3.25
CA ARG A 37 6.94 6.27 -3.74
C ARG A 37 6.12 5.34 -4.63
N TYR A 38 4.80 5.35 -4.47
CA TYR A 38 3.90 4.39 -5.07
C TYR A 38 2.69 5.10 -5.70
N ASP A 39 2.95 5.92 -6.71
CA ASP A 39 1.85 6.51 -7.49
C ASP A 39 1.04 5.40 -8.17
N ARG A 40 -0.28 5.60 -8.29
CA ARG A 40 -1.16 4.60 -8.90
C ARG A 40 -0.73 4.23 -10.31
N ARG A 41 -0.17 5.18 -11.08
CA ARG A 41 0.28 4.94 -12.45
C ARG A 41 1.50 4.01 -12.48
N ASP A 42 2.44 4.22 -11.57
CA ASP A 42 3.65 3.38 -11.48
C ASP A 42 3.30 1.93 -11.11
N ILE A 43 2.36 1.75 -10.18
CA ILE A 43 1.85 0.41 -9.82
C ILE A 43 1.18 -0.26 -11.02
N VAL A 44 0.34 0.47 -11.77
CA VAL A 44 -0.36 -0.09 -12.94
C VAL A 44 0.61 -0.54 -14.03
N HIS A 45 1.75 0.13 -14.18
CA HIS A 45 2.78 -0.26 -15.13
C HIS A 45 3.60 -1.49 -14.68
N GLY A 46 3.88 -1.63 -13.38
CA GLY A 46 4.73 -2.71 -12.85
C GLY A 46 3.98 -3.98 -12.43
N ALA A 47 2.80 -3.84 -11.83
CA ALA A 47 2.06 -4.95 -11.23
C ALA A 47 1.68 -6.07 -12.22
N PRO A 48 1.27 -5.80 -13.48
CA PRO A 48 0.97 -6.86 -14.43
C PRO A 48 2.20 -7.72 -14.78
N GLY A 49 3.40 -7.12 -14.88
CA GLY A 49 4.64 -7.86 -15.15
C GLY A 49 5.03 -8.76 -13.99
N VAL A 50 4.92 -8.26 -12.76
CA VAL A 50 5.15 -9.06 -11.54
C VAL A 50 4.14 -10.21 -11.46
N ALA A 51 2.87 -9.95 -11.75
CA ALA A 51 1.83 -10.97 -11.75
C ALA A 51 2.07 -12.05 -12.83
N ALA A 52 2.49 -11.66 -14.03
CA ALA A 52 2.81 -12.60 -15.10
C ALA A 52 4.01 -13.49 -14.74
N ILE A 53 5.07 -12.92 -14.16
CA ILE A 53 6.22 -13.68 -13.67
C ILE A 53 5.79 -14.66 -12.57
N ALA A 54 5.04 -14.19 -11.58
CA ALA A 54 4.54 -15.02 -10.49
C ALA A 54 3.58 -16.13 -10.97
N ALA A 55 2.79 -15.88 -12.01
CA ALA A 55 1.95 -16.88 -12.63
C ALA A 55 2.75 -17.93 -13.41
N SER A 56 3.87 -17.54 -14.02
CA SER A 56 4.77 -18.44 -14.75
C SER A 56 5.71 -19.23 -13.83
N ALA A 57 6.12 -18.64 -12.71
CA ALA A 57 6.98 -19.27 -11.73
C ALA A 57 6.11 -19.97 -10.69
N SER A 58 5.99 -21.30 -10.78
CA SER A 58 5.22 -22.05 -9.79
C SER A 58 5.82 -21.86 -8.38
N PRO A 59 5.00 -21.81 -7.31
CA PRO A 59 5.50 -21.75 -5.93
C PRO A 59 6.50 -22.87 -5.61
N LEU A 60 6.33 -24.05 -6.21
CA LEU A 60 7.25 -25.18 -6.08
C LEU A 60 8.63 -24.89 -6.72
N ALA A 61 8.66 -24.14 -7.82
CA ALA A 61 9.90 -23.73 -8.47
C ALA A 61 10.70 -22.73 -7.61
N LEU A 62 10.02 -21.83 -6.88
CA LEU A 62 10.67 -20.91 -5.93
C LEU A 62 11.18 -21.64 -4.68
N MET A 63 10.45 -22.64 -4.18
CA MET A 63 10.85 -23.41 -2.99
C MET A 63 12.06 -24.33 -3.26
N GLY A 64 12.21 -24.84 -4.49
CA GLY A 64 13.36 -25.64 -4.91
C GLY A 64 14.50 -24.83 -5.53
N ALA A 65 14.34 -23.51 -5.70
CA ALA A 65 15.37 -22.67 -6.27
C ALA A 65 16.58 -22.55 -5.34
N ASN A 66 17.78 -22.70 -5.90
CA ASN A 66 19.01 -22.43 -5.16
C ASN A 66 19.03 -20.96 -4.68
N PRO A 67 19.59 -20.68 -3.49
CA PRO A 67 19.65 -19.33 -2.94
C PRO A 67 20.34 -18.39 -3.92
N ALA A 68 19.64 -17.31 -4.29
CA ALA A 68 20.14 -16.30 -5.20
C ALA A 68 21.49 -15.75 -4.71
N GLN A 69 22.53 -15.93 -5.51
CA GLN A 69 23.84 -15.36 -5.22
C GLN A 69 23.81 -13.89 -5.61
N ALA A 70 23.85 -13.00 -4.61
CA ALA A 70 23.92 -11.57 -4.86
C ALA A 70 25.22 -11.24 -5.62
N ALA A 71 25.09 -10.69 -6.83
CA ALA A 71 26.23 -10.12 -7.54
C ALA A 71 26.70 -8.89 -6.76
N GLY A 72 27.86 -9.00 -6.09
CA GLY A 72 28.47 -7.91 -5.34
C GLY A 72 28.72 -6.71 -6.24
N GLY A 73 27.82 -5.73 -6.19
CA GLY A 73 27.95 -4.47 -6.90
C GLY A 73 29.19 -3.73 -6.40
N ARG A 74 30.25 -3.72 -7.22
CA ARG A 74 31.44 -2.92 -6.97
C ARG A 74 31.14 -1.49 -7.41
N VAL A 75 30.96 -0.60 -6.44
CA VAL A 75 31.02 0.85 -6.68
C VAL A 75 32.50 1.19 -6.79
N ALA A 76 32.89 1.71 -7.95
CA ALA A 76 34.20 2.31 -8.19
C ALA A 76 34.17 3.79 -7.81
#